data_AF-A0A2K0W2X5-F1
#
_entry.id   AF-A0A2K0W2X5-F1
#
_cell.length_a   1.000
_cell.length_b   1.000
_cell.length_c   1.000
_cell.angle_alpha   90.00
_cell.angle_beta   90.00
_cell.angle_gamma   90.00
#
_symmetry.space_group_name_H-M   'P 1'
#
loop_
_entity.id
_entity.type
_entity.pdbx_description
1 polymer ?
#
loop_
_entity_poly.entity_id
_entity_poly.type
_entity_poly.pdbx_seq_one_letter_code
_entity_poly.pdbx_strand_id
1 'polypeptide(L)'
;MDDDLCGKCEEKPGDVRCSCGERFCEYCFSKKHLPRNQTHKRGGSKKTETKWNKIKGVVSNIASSFSPASHFQRDETSKWFGLHISSPPGRKDRIATLVETTRFSSLLEESLHFHKRSPKRQYPSICSFVGDTGAGKSTLIRSLIFDSERSLDFDPLDAPVPGAQTGSSAIRSTTGEVNLYLDPSTFGTVAPMFYADCEGLLGTEPLAAEHQTEWARYGQRYLIESKDGKPVDRRTAVKTIYPRFLYIFSDVICYVTRNHRAWAESALRLLDWSKVGVQNTINQHALPALIIVLNGPTLENEAWLGDDHEVVTDAFFQAIDKEISETTEFRELAQKARTINQPQRRGLMLTYS
;
A
#
# COMPACT_ATOMS: atom_id res chain seq x y z
N MET A 1 26.16 13.83 22.96
CA MET A 1 27.14 13.10 22.15
C MET A 1 27.21 11.75 22.82
N ASP A 2 26.34 10.83 22.42
CA ASP A 2 26.23 9.53 23.09
C ASP A 2 26.76 8.44 22.17
N ASP A 3 27.57 7.57 22.76
CA ASP A 3 28.44 6.58 22.14
C ASP A 3 27.75 5.67 21.14
N ASP A 4 28.00 5.93 19.85
CA ASP A 4 27.63 5.06 18.72
C ASP A 4 28.65 3.92 18.49
N LEU A 5 29.54 3.70 19.45
CA LEU A 5 30.61 2.73 19.35
C LEU A 5 30.14 1.35 19.77
N CYS A 6 30.81 0.32 19.25
CA CYS A 6 30.56 -1.06 19.62
C CYS A 6 30.81 -1.23 21.12
N GLY A 7 29.80 -1.68 21.89
CA GLY A 7 29.88 -1.95 23.33
C GLY A 7 30.78 -3.12 23.74
N LYS A 8 31.76 -3.48 22.89
CA LYS A 8 32.76 -4.51 23.15
C LYS A 8 34.18 -4.10 22.77
N CYS A 9 34.33 -3.39 21.66
CA CYS A 9 35.65 -2.93 21.22
C CYS A 9 35.82 -1.44 21.35
N GLU A 10 34.74 -0.66 21.45
CA GLU A 10 34.74 0.80 21.60
C GLU A 10 35.51 1.56 20.50
N GLU A 11 35.99 0.86 19.47
CA GLU A 11 36.79 1.42 18.38
C GLU A 11 36.00 1.58 17.08
N LYS A 12 35.00 0.72 16.87
CA LYS A 12 34.21 0.65 15.63
C LYS A 12 32.76 1.02 15.88
N PRO A 13 32.03 1.51 14.87
CA PRO A 13 30.59 1.75 14.97
C PRO A 13 29.82 0.49 15.40
N GLY A 14 28.85 0.68 16.30
CA GLY A 14 27.93 -0.36 16.76
C GLY A 14 26.81 -0.62 15.76
N ASP A 15 27.15 -1.16 14.59
CA ASP A 15 26.20 -1.32 13.48
C ASP A 15 25.08 -2.34 13.73
N VAL A 16 25.33 -3.36 14.56
CA VAL A 16 24.39 -4.46 14.83
C VAL A 16 23.77 -4.28 16.22
N ARG A 17 22.44 -4.13 16.28
CA ARG A 17 21.70 -4.15 17.54
C ARG A 17 21.42 -5.60 17.95
N CYS A 18 21.74 -5.97 19.18
CA CYS A 18 21.44 -7.29 19.72
C CYS A 18 20.10 -7.30 20.47
N SER A 19 19.44 -8.46 20.55
CA SER A 19 18.24 -8.64 21.38
C SER A 19 18.43 -8.36 22.88
N CYS A 20 19.68 -8.20 23.36
CA CYS A 20 19.99 -7.83 24.74
C CYS A 20 20.04 -6.31 24.96
N GLY A 21 19.79 -5.49 23.93
CA GLY A 21 19.78 -4.03 24.01
C GLY A 21 21.08 -3.36 23.52
N GLU A 22 22.21 -4.06 23.62
CA GLU A 22 23.55 -3.57 23.26
C GLU A 22 23.83 -3.52 21.74
N ARG A 23 24.81 -2.69 21.35
CA ARG A 23 25.26 -2.52 19.96
C ARG A 23 26.68 -3.03 19.74
N PHE A 24 26.91 -3.69 18.61
CA PHE A 24 28.20 -4.30 18.27
C PHE A 24 28.58 -4.02 16.82
N CYS A 25 29.88 -3.93 16.54
CA CYS A 25 30.36 -4.08 15.16
C CYS A 25 30.20 -5.54 14.70
N GLU A 26 30.14 -5.76 13.38
CA GLU A 26 29.87 -7.09 12.80
C GLU A 26 30.79 -8.19 13.34
N TYR A 27 32.08 -7.89 13.47
CA TYR A 27 33.06 -8.82 14.01
C TYR A 27 32.79 -9.18 15.48
N CYS A 28 32.54 -8.17 16.32
CA CYS A 28 32.31 -8.39 17.74
C CYS A 28 30.99 -9.13 17.98
N PHE A 29 29.95 -8.86 17.19
CA PHE A 29 28.69 -9.59 17.25
C PHE A 29 28.90 -11.08 16.92
N SER A 30 29.38 -11.37 15.70
CA SER A 30 29.41 -12.72 15.15
C SER A 30 30.50 -13.61 15.76
N LYS A 31 31.66 -13.04 16.10
CA LYS A 31 32.83 -13.83 16.57
C LYS A 31 33.06 -13.77 18.07
N LYS A 32 32.54 -12.77 18.78
CA LYS A 32 32.79 -12.62 20.22
C LYS A 32 31.54 -12.61 21.09
N HIS A 33 30.38 -12.19 20.59
CA HIS A 33 29.15 -12.07 21.37
C HIS A 33 28.26 -13.29 21.23
N LEU A 34 27.88 -13.63 20.00
CA LEU A 34 26.97 -14.74 19.70
C LEU A 34 27.48 -16.10 20.20
N PRO A 35 28.79 -16.45 20.09
CA PRO A 35 29.30 -17.72 20.63
C PRO A 35 29.16 -17.84 22.16
N ARG A 36 29.12 -16.71 22.88
CA ARG A 36 28.96 -16.67 24.35
C ARG A 36 27.51 -16.50 24.79
N ASN A 37 26.64 -16.06 23.89
CA ASN A 37 25.23 -15.77 24.16
C ASN A 37 24.35 -16.36 23.04
N GLN A 38 24.25 -17.68 23.00
CA GLN A 38 23.60 -18.41 21.89
C GLN A 38 22.10 -18.12 21.75
N THR A 39 21.43 -17.68 22.82
CA THR A 39 20.01 -17.31 22.81
C THR A 39 19.76 -15.91 22.25
N HIS A 40 20.80 -15.10 22.07
CA HIS A 40 20.67 -13.75 21.58
C HIS A 40 20.49 -13.71 20.06
N LYS A 41 19.60 -12.84 19.58
CA LYS A 41 19.30 -12.68 18.16
C LYS A 41 19.88 -11.40 17.61
N ARG A 42 20.28 -11.46 16.33
CA ARG A 42 20.67 -10.28 15.54
C ARG A 42 19.42 -9.45 15.27
N GLY A 43 19.44 -8.20 15.70
CA GLY A 43 18.44 -7.19 15.34
C GLY A 43 18.83 -6.46 14.05
N GLY A 44 18.02 -5.47 13.68
CA GLY A 44 18.30 -4.60 12.54
C GLY A 44 19.59 -3.78 12.72
N SER A 45 20.20 -3.39 11.60
CA SER A 45 21.31 -2.43 11.65
C SER A 45 20.81 -1.05 12.09
N LYS A 46 21.70 -0.15 12.53
CA LYS A 46 21.33 1.25 12.82
C LYS A 46 20.60 1.92 11.64
N LYS A 47 21.09 1.69 10.42
CA LYS A 47 20.46 2.19 9.18
C LYS A 47 19.06 1.60 9.00
N THR A 48 18.92 0.29 9.19
CA THR A 48 17.64 -0.43 9.10
C THR A 48 16.65 0.09 10.15
N GLU A 49 17.10 0.33 11.37
CA GLU A 49 16.28 0.84 12.47
C GLU A 49 15.82 2.29 12.23
N THR A 50 16.71 3.14 11.70
CA THR A 50 16.34 4.51 11.33
C THR A 50 15.34 4.52 10.19
N LYS A 51 15.54 3.68 9.16
CA LYS A 51 14.54 3.47 8.10
C LYS A 51 13.22 2.97 8.68
N TRP A 52 13.25 1.97 9.55
CA TRP A 52 12.06 1.39 10.17
C TRP A 52 11.30 2.38 11.05
N ASN A 53 12.00 3.28 11.75
CA ASN A 53 11.37 4.34 12.52
C ASN A 53 10.62 5.33 11.60
N LYS A 54 11.22 5.71 10.45
CA LYS A 54 10.53 6.52 9.42
C LYS A 54 9.28 5.81 8.88
N ILE A 55 9.39 4.51 8.63
CA ILE A 55 8.29 3.66 8.15
C ILE A 55 7.17 3.56 9.20
N LYS A 56 7.52 3.39 10.48
CA LYS A 56 6.55 3.36 11.58
C LYS A 56 5.98 4.73 11.94
N GLY A 57 6.50 5.82 11.37
CA GLY A 57 6.14 7.18 11.76
C GLY A 57 6.63 7.57 13.15
N VAL A 58 7.62 6.83 13.70
CA VAL A 58 8.28 7.15 14.96
C VAL A 58 9.30 8.26 14.67
N VAL A 59 8.90 9.51 14.88
CA VAL A 59 9.79 10.67 14.71
C VAL A 59 10.75 10.73 15.90
N SER A 60 11.97 10.23 15.72
CA SER A 60 13.05 10.47 16.68
C SER A 60 13.56 11.91 16.52
N ASN A 61 13.37 12.74 17.55
CA ASN A 61 13.91 14.11 17.73
C ASN A 61 13.19 15.28 17.05
N ILE A 62 11.85 15.33 17.14
CA ILE A 62 11.15 16.61 17.33
C ILE A 62 10.21 16.40 18.50
N ALA A 63 10.46 17.11 19.60
CA ALA A 63 9.59 17.14 20.76
C ALA A 63 8.12 17.26 20.32
N SER A 64 7.30 16.25 20.59
CA SER A 64 5.86 16.36 20.89
C SER A 64 4.94 17.27 20.04
N SER A 65 5.29 17.67 18.81
CA SER A 65 4.63 18.84 18.19
C SER A 65 3.50 18.53 17.22
N PHE A 66 3.33 17.30 16.76
CA PHE A 66 2.29 16.98 15.77
C PHE A 66 1.31 15.94 16.33
N SER A 67 0.09 16.39 16.64
CA SER A 67 -1.02 15.50 16.99
C SER A 67 -1.36 14.59 15.80
N PRO A 68 -1.92 13.39 16.01
CA PRO A 68 -2.42 12.56 14.92
C PRO A 68 -3.29 13.33 13.91
N ALA A 69 -4.09 14.28 14.40
CA ALA A 69 -4.92 15.16 13.56
C ALA A 69 -4.09 15.98 12.54
N SER A 70 -2.95 16.54 12.95
CA SER A 70 -2.07 17.30 12.04
C SER A 70 -1.42 16.44 10.96
N HIS A 71 -1.16 15.16 11.24
CA HIS A 71 -0.69 14.21 10.24
C HIS A 71 -1.78 13.90 9.21
N PHE A 72 -3.03 13.71 9.64
CA PHE A 72 -4.16 13.49 8.73
C PHE A 72 -4.47 14.72 7.88
N GLN A 73 -4.40 15.93 8.44
CA GLN A 73 -4.55 17.18 7.68
C GLN A 73 -3.47 17.35 6.62
N ARG A 74 -2.21 16.99 6.93
CA ARG A 74 -1.14 17.03 5.92
C ARG A 74 -1.37 15.99 4.81
N ASP A 75 -1.78 14.78 5.20
CA ASP A 75 -2.09 13.69 4.27
C ASP A 75 -3.31 14.00 3.37
N GLU A 76 -4.16 14.96 3.76
CA GLU A 76 -5.28 15.42 2.95
C GLU A 76 -4.86 15.92 1.56
N THR A 77 -3.67 16.51 1.46
CA THR A 77 -3.10 16.99 0.17
C THR A 77 -2.75 15.84 -0.78
N SER A 78 -2.60 14.62 -0.28
CA SER A 78 -2.33 13.42 -1.07
C SER A 78 -3.59 12.77 -1.63
N LYS A 79 -4.79 13.25 -1.26
CA LYS A 79 -6.08 12.77 -1.80
C LYS A 79 -6.08 12.83 -3.31
N TRP A 80 -6.43 11.73 -3.97
CA TRP A 80 -6.66 11.70 -5.40
C TRP A 80 -8.14 11.75 -5.73
N PHE A 81 -8.93 10.81 -5.21
CA PHE A 81 -10.37 10.84 -5.35
C PHE A 81 -11.07 10.12 -4.21
N GLY A 82 -12.38 10.39 -4.04
CA GLY A 82 -13.17 9.77 -2.99
C GLY A 82 -14.66 10.09 -3.06
N LEU A 83 -15.44 9.44 -2.20
CA LEU A 83 -16.86 9.67 -2.07
C LEU A 83 -17.13 10.81 -1.07
N HIS A 84 -17.88 11.82 -1.52
CA HIS A 84 -18.45 12.85 -0.66
C HIS A 84 -19.96 12.71 -0.62
N ILE A 85 -20.51 12.55 0.58
CA ILE A 85 -21.96 12.49 0.83
C ILE A 85 -22.38 13.80 1.48
N SER A 86 -23.31 14.51 0.85
CA SER A 86 -23.88 15.75 1.38
C SER A 86 -25.38 15.60 1.61
N SER A 87 -25.88 16.30 2.62
CA SER A 87 -27.31 16.45 2.90
C SER A 87 -27.65 17.93 2.77
N PRO A 88 -28.12 18.40 1.60
CA PRO A 88 -28.41 19.81 1.40
C PRO A 88 -29.47 20.32 2.40
N PRO A 89 -29.34 21.56 2.90
CA PRO A 89 -30.36 22.15 3.79
C PRO A 89 -31.75 22.09 3.14
N GLY A 90 -32.73 21.53 3.84
CA GLY A 90 -34.11 21.44 3.35
C GLY A 90 -34.44 20.21 2.49
N ARG A 91 -33.47 19.35 2.16
CA ARG A 91 -33.70 18.02 1.56
C ARG A 91 -33.34 16.93 2.54
N LYS A 92 -34.18 15.90 2.67
CA LYS A 92 -33.85 14.66 3.41
C LYS A 92 -32.96 13.72 2.61
N ASP A 93 -32.83 13.98 1.31
CA ASP A 93 -32.18 13.08 0.36
C ASP A 93 -30.66 13.30 0.43
N ARG A 94 -29.92 12.21 0.66
CA ARG A 94 -28.45 12.23 0.62
C ARG A 94 -27.98 12.23 -0.82
N ILE A 95 -27.12 13.17 -1.18
CA ILE A 95 -26.49 13.24 -2.50
C ILE A 95 -25.08 12.67 -2.38
N ALA A 96 -24.82 11.62 -3.15
CA ALA A 96 -23.51 10.98 -3.26
C ALA A 96 -22.77 11.52 -4.49
N THR A 97 -21.59 12.08 -4.29
CA THR A 97 -20.72 12.57 -5.36
C THR A 97 -19.36 11.93 -5.25
N LEU A 98 -18.80 11.47 -6.36
CA LEU A 98 -17.37 11.19 -6.46
C LEU A 98 -16.64 12.50 -6.69
N VAL A 99 -15.63 12.74 -5.90
CA VAL A 99 -14.83 13.96 -5.95
C VAL A 99 -13.42 13.59 -6.36
N GLU A 100 -12.93 14.21 -7.42
CA GLU A 100 -11.57 14.07 -7.95
C GLU A 100 -10.79 15.36 -7.65
N THR A 101 -9.61 15.24 -7.05
CA THR A 101 -8.72 16.38 -6.80
C THR A 101 -7.73 16.56 -7.97
N THR A 102 -6.95 17.64 -7.93
CA THR A 102 -5.87 17.87 -8.90
C THR A 102 -4.60 17.06 -8.64
N ARG A 103 -4.58 16.17 -7.63
CA ARG A 103 -3.36 15.50 -7.17
C ARG A 103 -2.61 14.77 -8.28
N PHE A 104 -3.31 14.02 -9.12
CA PHE A 104 -2.68 13.29 -10.23
C PHE A 104 -2.04 14.25 -11.24
N SER A 105 -2.78 15.27 -11.70
CA SER A 105 -2.24 16.29 -12.61
C SER A 105 -1.07 17.07 -12.01
N SER A 106 -1.12 17.40 -10.72
CA SER A 106 -0.05 18.12 -10.02
C SER A 106 1.23 17.28 -9.96
N LEU A 107 1.13 15.99 -9.61
CA LEU A 107 2.30 15.10 -9.61
C LEU A 107 2.94 14.93 -10.99
N LEU A 108 2.12 14.91 -12.05
CA LEU A 108 2.64 14.86 -13.42
C LEU A 108 3.40 16.14 -13.78
N GLU A 109 2.83 17.31 -13.48
CA GLU A 109 3.46 18.60 -13.73
C GLU A 109 4.77 18.75 -12.93
N GLU A 110 4.74 18.40 -11.64
CA GLU A 110 5.93 18.39 -10.77
C GLU A 110 7.01 17.45 -11.30
N SER A 111 6.65 16.25 -11.77
CA SER A 111 7.61 15.30 -12.34
C SER A 111 8.25 15.83 -13.64
N LEU A 112 7.48 16.47 -14.51
CA LEU A 112 7.99 17.09 -15.74
C LEU A 112 9.03 18.18 -15.46
N HIS A 113 8.91 18.84 -14.31
CA HIS A 113 9.77 19.96 -13.90
C HIS A 113 10.76 19.62 -12.78
N PHE A 114 10.81 18.37 -12.33
CA PHE A 114 11.59 17.95 -11.17
C PHE A 114 13.09 18.28 -11.29
N HIS A 115 13.68 18.02 -12.46
CA HIS A 115 15.06 18.38 -12.78
C HIS A 115 15.11 19.20 -14.07
N LYS A 116 16.16 20.02 -14.22
CA LYS A 116 16.44 20.74 -15.48
C LYS A 116 16.52 19.82 -16.71
N ARG A 117 16.84 18.54 -16.49
CA ARG A 117 16.97 17.51 -17.53
C ARG A 117 15.80 16.51 -17.54
N SER A 118 14.73 16.76 -16.78
CA SER A 118 13.53 15.92 -16.84
C SER A 118 13.02 15.83 -18.28
N PRO A 119 12.66 14.63 -18.77
CA PRO A 119 12.11 14.48 -20.11
C PRO A 119 10.81 15.25 -20.26
N LYS A 120 10.66 15.99 -21.37
CA LYS A 120 9.42 16.74 -21.68
C LYS A 120 8.21 15.84 -21.98
N ARG A 121 8.46 14.56 -22.25
CA ARG A 121 7.44 13.54 -22.46
C ARG A 121 7.70 12.43 -21.45
N GLN A 122 6.71 12.14 -20.63
CA GLN A 122 6.75 11.10 -19.62
C GLN A 122 5.58 10.12 -19.84
N TYR A 123 5.78 8.89 -19.42
CA TYR A 123 4.82 7.79 -19.49
C TYR A 123 4.57 7.28 -18.06
N PRO A 124 3.71 7.97 -17.30
CA PRO A 124 3.49 7.65 -15.90
C PRO A 124 2.87 6.26 -15.73
N SER A 125 3.22 5.60 -14.63
CA SER A 125 2.64 4.32 -14.24
C SER A 125 2.01 4.39 -12.84
N ILE A 126 0.89 3.70 -12.65
CA ILE A 126 0.20 3.63 -11.37
C ILE A 126 0.26 2.20 -10.81
N CYS A 127 0.80 2.08 -9.60
CA CYS A 127 0.77 0.88 -8.79
C CYS A 127 -0.19 1.06 -7.61
N SER A 128 -1.29 0.32 -7.58
CA SER A 128 -2.35 0.51 -6.59
C SER A 128 -2.38 -0.58 -5.53
N PHE A 129 -2.49 -0.18 -4.26
CA PHE A 129 -2.58 -1.10 -3.14
C PHE A 129 -4.02 -1.17 -2.65
N VAL A 130 -4.57 -2.38 -2.72
CA VAL A 130 -5.94 -2.71 -2.31
C VAL A 130 -5.93 -3.88 -1.34
N GLY A 131 -6.98 -4.04 -0.55
CA GLY A 131 -7.07 -5.10 0.45
C GLY A 131 -7.74 -4.64 1.73
N ASP A 132 -7.87 -5.55 2.68
CA ASP A 132 -8.64 -5.31 3.90
C ASP A 132 -8.03 -4.23 4.80
N THR A 133 -8.86 -3.65 5.66
CA THR A 133 -8.42 -2.71 6.69
C THR A 133 -7.45 -3.41 7.63
N GLY A 134 -6.36 -2.73 7.99
CA GLY A 134 -5.31 -3.30 8.84
C GLY A 134 -4.38 -4.29 8.12
N ALA A 135 -4.55 -4.57 6.83
CA ALA A 135 -3.67 -5.47 6.09
C ALA A 135 -2.23 -4.95 5.94
N GLY A 136 -2.00 -3.64 6.13
CA GLY A 136 -0.68 -3.00 6.09
C GLY A 136 -0.31 -2.34 4.77
N LYS A 137 -1.30 -2.02 3.92
CA LYS A 137 -1.15 -1.30 2.64
C LYS A 137 -0.31 -0.02 2.76
N SER A 138 -0.77 0.91 3.59
CA SER A 138 -0.12 2.19 3.87
C SER A 138 1.31 2.01 4.40
N THR A 139 1.55 0.98 5.22
CA THR A 139 2.89 0.64 5.72
C THR A 139 3.82 0.12 4.61
N LEU A 140 3.31 -0.69 3.69
CA LEU A 140 4.09 -1.18 2.55
C LEU A 140 4.46 -0.04 1.60
N ILE A 141 3.50 0.80 1.20
CA ILE A 141 3.78 1.99 0.37
C ILE A 141 4.84 2.87 1.04
N ARG A 142 4.67 3.15 2.34
CA ARG A 142 5.63 3.94 3.10
C ARG A 142 7.01 3.29 3.15
N SER A 143 7.08 1.96 3.20
CA SER A 143 8.35 1.22 3.12
C SER A 143 9.01 1.41 1.76
N LEU A 144 8.27 1.28 0.66
CA LEU A 144 8.80 1.51 -0.70
C LEU A 144 9.35 2.94 -0.86
N ILE A 145 8.60 3.93 -0.37
CA ILE A 145 9.00 5.34 -0.43
C ILE A 145 10.31 5.58 0.34
N PHE A 146 10.41 5.13 1.59
CA PHE A 146 11.58 5.41 2.44
C PHE A 146 12.74 4.44 2.26
N ASP A 147 12.55 3.32 1.56
CA ASP A 147 13.66 2.45 1.19
C ASP A 147 14.50 3.04 0.05
N SER A 148 13.86 3.81 -0.83
CA SER A 148 14.52 4.54 -1.92
C SER A 148 15.63 5.46 -1.42
N GLU A 149 16.81 5.35 -2.03
CA GLU A 149 17.95 6.24 -1.75
C GLU A 149 17.63 7.70 -2.04
N ARG A 150 16.77 7.94 -3.04
CA ARG A 150 16.31 9.27 -3.45
C ARG A 150 15.24 9.87 -2.54
N SER A 151 14.79 9.15 -1.51
CA SER A 151 13.83 9.70 -0.53
C SER A 151 14.36 10.93 0.21
N LEU A 152 15.67 11.12 0.27
CA LEU A 152 16.31 12.27 0.89
C LEU A 152 16.28 13.53 0.00
N ASP A 153 15.98 13.38 -1.29
CA ASP A 153 15.89 14.51 -2.23
C ASP A 153 14.59 15.31 -2.08
N PHE A 154 13.65 14.82 -1.26
CA PHE A 154 12.32 15.38 -1.08
C PHE A 154 12.12 15.87 0.35
N ASP A 155 11.81 17.16 0.50
CA ASP A 155 11.44 17.75 1.78
C ASP A 155 10.36 18.84 1.58
N PRO A 156 9.09 18.60 1.99
CA PRO A 156 8.57 17.37 2.62
C PRO A 156 8.37 16.23 1.60
N LEU A 157 8.60 14.99 2.05
CA LEU A 157 8.18 13.79 1.31
C LEU A 157 6.83 13.29 1.83
N ASP A 158 5.81 13.34 0.98
CA ASP A 158 4.50 12.77 1.27
C ASP A 158 4.59 11.26 1.36
N ALA A 159 4.01 10.70 2.42
CA ALA A 159 3.87 9.27 2.59
C ALA A 159 2.67 8.95 3.50
N PRO A 160 2.00 7.80 3.30
CA PRO A 160 0.80 7.44 4.04
C PRO A 160 0.98 7.52 5.55
N VAL A 161 -0.09 7.89 6.27
CA VAL A 161 -0.10 7.85 7.74
C VAL A 161 -0.21 6.38 8.20
N PRO A 162 0.76 5.86 8.97
CA PRO A 162 0.70 4.49 9.46
C PRO A 162 -0.52 4.24 10.35
N GLY A 163 -1.14 3.07 10.19
CA GLY A 163 -2.17 2.54 11.10
C GLY A 163 -1.69 2.41 12.55
N ALA A 164 -2.56 2.70 13.52
CA ALA A 164 -2.30 2.34 14.90
C ALA A 164 -2.13 0.81 15.01
N GLN A 165 -1.04 0.35 15.60
CA GLN A 165 -0.74 -1.09 15.69
C GLN A 165 -1.40 -1.76 16.91
N THR A 166 -1.88 -0.98 17.87
CA THR A 166 -2.44 -1.44 19.15
C THR A 166 -3.62 -0.57 19.59
N GLY A 167 -4.55 -1.14 20.35
CA GLY A 167 -5.71 -0.43 20.91
C GLY A 167 -6.93 -0.41 19.98
N SER A 168 -8.00 0.26 20.42
CA SER A 168 -9.28 0.34 19.69
C SER A 168 -9.16 1.00 18.31
N SER A 169 -8.18 1.89 18.12
CA SER A 169 -7.90 2.55 16.83
C SER A 169 -7.24 1.63 15.80
N ALA A 170 -6.70 0.47 16.20
CA ALA A 170 -6.07 -0.48 15.27
C ALA A 170 -7.06 -1.18 14.32
N ILE A 171 -8.35 -1.14 14.66
CA ILE A 171 -9.44 -1.76 13.90
C ILE A 171 -10.00 -0.79 12.82
N ARG A 172 -9.68 0.50 12.91
CA ARG A 172 -10.16 1.54 11.98
C ARG A 172 -9.20 1.73 10.80
N SER A 173 -9.74 2.04 9.63
CA SER A 173 -8.91 2.43 8.48
C SER A 173 -8.26 3.79 8.76
N THR A 174 -6.97 3.95 8.50
CA THR A 174 -6.31 5.26 8.60
C THR A 174 -6.51 6.07 7.34
N THR A 175 -6.43 5.43 6.17
CA THR A 175 -6.70 6.05 4.89
C THR A 175 -8.22 6.09 4.69
N GLY A 176 -8.76 7.29 4.53
CA GLY A 176 -10.07 7.46 3.90
C GLY A 176 -9.89 7.61 2.40
N GLU A 177 -10.86 7.18 1.60
CA GLU A 177 -10.85 7.38 0.15
C GLU A 177 -9.64 6.74 -0.57
N VAL A 178 -9.13 7.38 -1.63
CA VAL A 178 -7.93 6.98 -2.35
C VAL A 178 -6.92 8.12 -2.36
N ASN A 179 -5.71 7.84 -1.85
CA ASN A 179 -4.57 8.76 -1.88
C ASN A 179 -3.57 8.34 -2.96
N LEU A 180 -2.74 9.28 -3.43
CA LEU A 180 -1.71 9.05 -4.44
C LEU A 180 -0.37 9.70 -4.03
N TYR A 181 0.69 8.89 -4.06
CA TYR A 181 2.05 9.25 -3.65
C TYR A 181 3.04 9.02 -4.78
N LEU A 182 4.12 9.79 -4.80
CA LEU A 182 5.21 9.58 -5.75
C LEU A 182 6.14 8.45 -5.32
N ASP A 183 6.72 7.77 -6.29
CA ASP A 183 7.89 6.93 -6.08
C ASP A 183 9.18 7.78 -6.24
N PRO A 184 9.97 7.99 -5.16
CA PRO A 184 11.17 8.83 -5.24
C PRO A 184 12.20 8.33 -6.24
N SER A 185 12.23 7.01 -6.51
CA SER A 185 13.26 6.41 -7.37
C SER A 185 13.05 6.75 -8.85
N THR A 186 11.79 6.82 -9.29
CA THR A 186 11.40 7.05 -10.69
C THR A 186 10.90 8.47 -10.97
N PHE A 187 10.64 9.28 -9.95
CA PHE A 187 10.16 10.65 -10.14
C PHE A 187 11.16 11.50 -10.95
N GLY A 188 10.64 12.27 -11.92
CA GLY A 188 11.42 13.07 -12.86
C GLY A 188 12.04 12.30 -14.03
N THR A 189 11.84 10.97 -14.10
CA THR A 189 12.35 10.15 -15.21
C THR A 189 11.36 10.09 -16.38
N VAL A 190 11.67 9.34 -17.44
CA VAL A 190 10.76 9.16 -18.59
C VAL A 190 9.49 8.37 -18.23
N ALA A 191 9.52 7.62 -17.12
CA ALA A 191 8.43 6.76 -16.68
C ALA A 191 8.28 6.86 -15.15
N PRO A 192 7.74 7.97 -14.63
CA PRO A 192 7.52 8.12 -13.19
C PRO A 192 6.45 7.15 -12.70
N MET A 193 6.66 6.54 -11.53
CA MET A 193 5.70 5.67 -10.88
C MET A 193 4.98 6.39 -9.73
N PHE A 194 3.70 6.10 -9.57
CA PHE A 194 2.88 6.58 -8.45
C PHE A 194 2.24 5.42 -7.70
N TYR A 195 2.21 5.53 -6.37
CA TYR A 195 1.59 4.56 -5.48
C TYR A 195 0.21 5.05 -5.04
N ALA A 196 -0.84 4.31 -5.37
CA ALA A 196 -2.19 4.61 -4.87
C ALA A 196 -2.48 3.80 -3.60
N ASP A 197 -2.85 4.47 -2.51
CA ASP A 197 -3.30 3.83 -1.27
C ASP A 197 -4.83 3.90 -1.19
N CYS A 198 -5.49 2.74 -1.28
CA CYS A 198 -6.94 2.64 -1.21
C CYS A 198 -7.42 2.38 0.22
N GLU A 199 -8.56 2.97 0.61
CA GLU A 199 -9.28 2.60 1.82
C GLU A 199 -9.56 1.09 1.89
N GLY A 200 -9.53 0.52 3.10
CA GLY A 200 -9.73 -0.91 3.31
C GLY A 200 -11.19 -1.37 3.25
N LEU A 201 -11.42 -2.54 2.63
CA LEU A 201 -12.75 -3.08 2.24
C LEU A 201 -13.72 -3.41 3.39
N LEU A 202 -13.19 -3.77 4.56
CA LEU A 202 -13.95 -4.28 5.72
C LEU A 202 -13.82 -3.37 6.95
N GLY A 203 -13.33 -2.14 6.77
CA GLY A 203 -13.19 -1.18 7.86
C GLY A 203 -14.51 -0.51 8.24
N THR A 204 -14.54 0.03 9.46
CA THR A 204 -15.46 1.10 9.85
C THR A 204 -14.99 2.44 9.29
N GLU A 205 -15.75 3.50 9.53
CA GLU A 205 -15.41 4.85 9.08
C GLU A 205 -13.96 5.23 9.46
N PRO A 206 -13.14 5.66 8.48
CA PRO A 206 -11.72 5.85 8.68
C PRO A 206 -11.44 6.99 9.67
N LEU A 207 -10.35 6.87 10.42
CA LEU A 207 -9.87 7.94 11.30
C LEU A 207 -9.64 9.25 10.55
N ALA A 208 -9.18 9.17 9.30
CA ALA A 208 -9.00 10.34 8.45
C ALA A 208 -10.28 11.12 8.17
N ALA A 209 -11.47 10.48 8.15
CA ALA A 209 -12.73 11.18 7.88
C ALA A 209 -13.06 12.25 8.94
N GLU A 210 -12.55 12.10 10.16
CA GLU A 210 -12.73 13.08 11.25
C GLU A 210 -11.88 14.34 11.06
N HIS A 211 -10.86 14.28 10.20
CA HIS A 211 -9.84 15.32 10.08
C HIS A 211 -9.66 15.86 8.65
N GLN A 212 -10.13 15.14 7.63
CA GLN A 212 -9.99 15.49 6.21
C GLN A 212 -11.33 15.92 5.62
N THR A 213 -11.75 17.16 5.90
CA THR A 213 -13.05 17.71 5.48
C THR A 213 -12.98 18.68 4.31
N GLU A 214 -11.79 19.17 3.97
CA GLU A 214 -11.60 20.29 3.06
C GLU A 214 -11.31 19.84 1.62
N TRP A 215 -10.68 18.68 1.41
CA TRP A 215 -10.32 18.19 0.07
C TRP A 215 -11.53 18.14 -0.88
N ALA A 216 -12.70 17.78 -0.37
CA ALA A 216 -13.92 17.66 -1.16
C ALA A 216 -14.49 19.02 -1.63
N ARG A 217 -14.02 20.15 -1.08
CA ARG A 217 -14.45 21.50 -1.47
C ARG A 217 -13.82 21.95 -2.79
N TYR A 218 -12.61 21.49 -3.07
CA TYR A 218 -11.80 21.97 -4.19
C TYR A 218 -11.77 20.99 -5.37
N GLY A 219 -12.20 19.74 -5.17
CA GLY A 219 -12.24 18.74 -6.23
C GLY A 219 -13.41 18.89 -7.20
N GLN A 220 -13.22 18.38 -8.42
CA GLN A 220 -14.27 18.19 -9.41
C GLN A 220 -15.26 17.14 -8.93
N ARG A 221 -16.57 17.40 -9.11
CA ARG A 221 -17.65 16.58 -8.55
C ARG A 221 -18.45 15.89 -9.65
N TYR A 222 -18.61 14.59 -9.50
CA TYR A 222 -19.40 13.74 -10.38
C TYR A 222 -20.52 13.11 -9.57
N LEU A 223 -21.77 13.33 -9.98
CA LEU A 223 -22.93 12.70 -9.34
C LEU A 223 -22.88 11.19 -9.56
N ILE A 224 -23.05 10.41 -8.48
CA ILE A 224 -23.15 8.95 -8.58
C ILE A 224 -24.46 8.49 -7.98
N GLU A 225 -25.20 7.73 -8.79
CA GLU A 225 -26.44 7.07 -8.41
C GLU A 225 -26.28 5.56 -8.61
N SER A 226 -26.85 4.77 -7.69
CA SER A 226 -27.01 3.34 -7.95
C SER A 226 -27.98 3.12 -9.11
N LYS A 227 -27.86 1.98 -9.82
CA LYS A 227 -28.83 1.56 -10.84
C LYS A 227 -30.27 1.53 -10.31
N ASP A 228 -30.43 1.33 -9.01
CA ASP A 228 -31.73 1.30 -8.32
C ASP A 228 -32.22 2.70 -7.90
N GLY A 229 -31.55 3.79 -8.33
CA GLY A 229 -31.85 5.17 -7.94
C GLY A 229 -31.55 5.49 -6.47
N LYS A 230 -30.90 4.58 -5.74
CA LYS A 230 -30.52 4.79 -4.34
C LYS A 230 -29.19 5.54 -4.23
N PRO A 231 -29.03 6.41 -3.22
CA PRO A 231 -27.75 7.04 -2.93
C PRO A 231 -26.67 5.99 -2.68
N VAL A 232 -25.52 6.15 -3.32
CA VAL A 232 -24.35 5.30 -3.07
C VAL A 232 -23.83 5.58 -1.66
N ASP A 233 -23.72 4.54 -0.84
CA ASP A 233 -23.10 4.64 0.47
C ASP A 233 -21.58 4.40 0.41
N ARG A 234 -20.87 4.81 1.47
CA ARG A 234 -19.42 4.62 1.58
C ARG A 234 -19.02 3.16 1.44
N ARG A 235 -19.81 2.24 2.01
CA ARG A 235 -19.54 0.80 1.95
C ARG A 235 -19.53 0.29 0.51
N THR A 236 -20.47 0.75 -0.31
CA THR A 236 -20.53 0.44 -1.74
C THR A 236 -19.35 1.06 -2.47
N ALA A 237 -18.99 2.32 -2.17
CA ALA A 237 -17.86 2.98 -2.80
C ALA A 237 -16.53 2.23 -2.55
N VAL A 238 -16.24 1.92 -1.29
CA VAL A 238 -15.01 1.19 -0.92
C VAL A 238 -14.98 -0.22 -1.50
N LYS A 239 -16.11 -0.95 -1.49
CA LYS A 239 -16.14 -2.35 -1.95
C LYS A 239 -16.21 -2.52 -3.46
N THR A 240 -16.66 -1.51 -4.19
CA THR A 240 -16.96 -1.66 -5.62
C THR A 240 -16.41 -0.54 -6.48
N ILE A 241 -16.60 0.73 -6.10
CA ILE A 241 -16.23 1.86 -6.95
C ILE A 241 -14.71 2.02 -6.96
N TYR A 242 -14.05 2.17 -5.81
CA TYR A 242 -12.60 2.42 -5.78
C TYR A 242 -11.82 1.30 -6.45
N PRO A 243 -12.07 0.00 -6.15
CA PRO A 243 -11.33 -1.06 -6.80
C PRO A 243 -11.57 -1.14 -8.31
N ARG A 244 -12.77 -0.81 -8.80
CA ARG A 244 -13.05 -0.75 -10.25
C ARG A 244 -12.30 0.39 -10.92
N PHE A 245 -12.29 1.58 -10.32
CA PHE A 245 -11.52 2.71 -10.84
C PHE A 245 -10.03 2.38 -10.88
N LEU A 246 -9.48 1.84 -9.79
CA LEU A 246 -8.08 1.43 -9.74
C LEU A 246 -7.77 0.32 -10.76
N TYR A 247 -8.69 -0.62 -10.99
CA TYR A 247 -8.50 -1.61 -12.05
C TYR A 247 -8.37 -0.99 -13.44
N ILE A 248 -9.07 0.12 -13.69
CA ILE A 248 -9.07 0.80 -14.99
C ILE A 248 -7.78 1.59 -15.22
N PHE A 249 -7.30 2.27 -14.18
CA PHE A 249 -6.21 3.25 -14.29
C PHE A 249 -4.82 2.72 -13.92
N SER A 250 -4.74 1.55 -13.29
CA SER A 250 -3.47 1.03 -12.80
C SER A 250 -2.80 0.11 -13.81
N ASP A 251 -1.47 0.13 -13.82
CA ASP A 251 -0.66 -0.86 -14.53
C ASP A 251 -0.41 -2.08 -13.65
N VAL A 252 -0.36 -1.87 -12.33
CA VAL A 252 -0.15 -2.91 -11.33
C VAL A 252 -1.13 -2.74 -10.18
N ILE A 253 -1.75 -3.84 -9.76
CA ILE A 253 -2.57 -3.93 -8.56
C ILE A 253 -1.87 -4.85 -7.56
N CYS A 254 -1.55 -4.31 -6.40
CA CYS A 254 -1.02 -5.03 -5.24
C CYS A 254 -2.17 -5.31 -4.27
N TYR A 255 -2.63 -6.57 -4.21
CA TYR A 255 -3.58 -7.00 -3.21
C TYR A 255 -2.87 -7.43 -1.93
N VAL A 256 -3.07 -6.69 -0.84
CA VAL A 256 -2.40 -6.93 0.44
C VAL A 256 -3.33 -7.64 1.42
N THR A 257 -2.87 -8.78 1.96
CA THR A 257 -3.59 -9.56 2.97
C THR A 257 -2.64 -10.06 4.06
N ARG A 258 -3.15 -10.23 5.28
CA ARG A 258 -2.46 -10.98 6.36
C ARG A 258 -2.94 -12.43 6.47
N ASN A 259 -4.09 -12.73 5.86
CA ASN A 259 -4.72 -14.03 5.93
C ASN A 259 -4.46 -14.80 4.63
N HIS A 260 -3.52 -15.75 4.69
CA HIS A 260 -3.21 -16.63 3.56
C HIS A 260 -4.42 -17.45 3.14
N ARG A 261 -5.39 -17.75 4.01
CA ARG A 261 -6.60 -18.51 3.64
C ARG A 261 -7.56 -17.71 2.77
N ALA A 262 -7.46 -16.39 2.78
CA ALA A 262 -8.36 -15.50 2.05
C ALA A 262 -7.84 -15.12 0.65
N TRP A 263 -6.65 -15.55 0.24
CA TRP A 263 -6.02 -15.13 -1.02
C TRP A 263 -6.81 -15.51 -2.29
N ALA A 264 -7.54 -16.64 -2.27
CA ALA A 264 -8.30 -17.16 -3.40
C ALA A 264 -9.60 -16.35 -3.56
N GLU A 265 -10.35 -16.16 -2.48
CA GLU A 265 -11.51 -15.25 -2.43
C GLU A 265 -11.10 -13.81 -2.82
N SER A 266 -9.92 -13.38 -2.42
CA SER A 266 -9.40 -12.05 -2.75
C SER A 266 -9.09 -11.91 -4.24
N ALA A 267 -8.43 -12.92 -4.82
CA ALA A 267 -8.16 -12.99 -6.26
C ALA A 267 -9.48 -13.02 -7.07
N LEU A 268 -10.52 -13.71 -6.58
CA LEU A 268 -11.85 -13.66 -7.20
C LEU A 268 -12.43 -12.27 -7.20
N ARG A 269 -12.43 -11.58 -6.05
CA ARG A 269 -13.00 -10.23 -5.96
C ARG A 269 -12.33 -9.30 -6.96
N LEU A 270 -11.01 -9.44 -7.17
CA LEU A 270 -10.27 -8.71 -8.21
C LEU A 270 -10.71 -9.08 -9.63
N LEU A 271 -10.93 -10.37 -9.91
CA LEU A 271 -11.46 -10.83 -11.20
C LEU A 271 -12.90 -10.36 -11.45
N ASP A 272 -13.72 -10.21 -10.41
CA ASP A 272 -15.07 -9.67 -10.57
C ASP A 272 -15.05 -8.16 -10.81
N TRP A 273 -14.13 -7.43 -10.16
CA TRP A 273 -13.89 -6.03 -10.49
C TRP A 273 -13.41 -5.86 -11.93
N SER A 274 -12.55 -6.77 -12.42
CA SER A 274 -12.07 -6.73 -13.80
C SER A 274 -13.19 -6.93 -14.82
N LYS A 275 -14.05 -7.93 -14.63
CA LYS A 275 -15.20 -8.19 -15.52
C LYS A 275 -16.06 -6.94 -15.72
N VAL A 276 -16.37 -6.24 -14.64
CA VAL A 276 -17.25 -5.07 -14.69
C VAL A 276 -16.52 -3.83 -15.23
N GLY A 277 -15.22 -3.70 -14.97
CA GLY A 277 -14.39 -2.62 -15.53
C GLY A 277 -14.18 -2.73 -17.04
N VAL A 278 -13.89 -3.95 -17.53
CA VAL A 278 -13.61 -4.24 -18.94
C VAL A 278 -14.86 -4.10 -19.82
N GLN A 279 -16.05 -4.51 -19.33
CA GLN A 279 -17.29 -4.39 -20.10
C GLN A 279 -17.68 -2.95 -20.46
N ASN A 280 -17.14 -1.95 -19.74
CA ASN A 280 -17.51 -0.55 -19.90
C ASN A 280 -16.35 0.35 -20.37
N THR A 281 -15.17 -0.21 -20.66
CA THR A 281 -13.99 0.55 -21.10
C THR A 281 -13.66 0.23 -22.56
N ILE A 282 -13.88 1.20 -23.45
CA ILE A 282 -13.84 1.00 -24.89
C ILE A 282 -12.38 0.85 -25.43
N ASN A 283 -11.34 1.05 -24.61
CA ASN A 283 -9.93 1.09 -25.08
C ASN A 283 -8.88 0.51 -24.09
N GLN A 284 -9.20 -0.44 -23.21
CA GLN A 284 -8.15 -1.12 -22.43
C GLN A 284 -7.45 -2.20 -23.27
N HIS A 285 -6.31 -1.84 -23.87
CA HIS A 285 -5.49 -2.77 -24.67
C HIS A 285 -4.71 -3.80 -23.83
N ALA A 286 -4.54 -3.60 -22.52
CA ALA A 286 -3.87 -4.52 -21.60
C ALA A 286 -4.52 -4.49 -20.21
N LEU A 287 -4.60 -5.65 -19.56
CA LEU A 287 -5.07 -5.78 -18.18
C LEU A 287 -3.92 -5.44 -17.22
N PRO A 288 -4.19 -4.81 -16.06
CA PRO A 288 -3.17 -4.60 -15.03
C PRO A 288 -2.53 -5.92 -14.59
N ALA A 289 -1.24 -5.88 -14.27
CA ALA A 289 -0.57 -6.95 -13.55
C ALA A 289 -1.14 -7.06 -12.12
N LEU A 290 -1.27 -8.28 -11.60
CA LEU A 290 -1.73 -8.54 -10.24
C LEU A 290 -0.59 -9.12 -9.40
N ILE A 291 -0.29 -8.49 -8.27
CA ILE A 291 0.63 -8.98 -7.24
C ILE A 291 -0.18 -9.23 -5.96
N ILE A 292 -0.06 -10.41 -5.38
CA ILE A 292 -0.67 -10.73 -4.08
C ILE A 292 0.43 -10.69 -3.02
N VAL A 293 0.29 -9.77 -2.06
CA VAL A 293 1.24 -9.57 -0.98
C VAL A 293 0.68 -10.19 0.30
N LEU A 294 1.35 -11.24 0.78
CA LEU A 294 1.08 -11.84 2.07
C LEU A 294 1.91 -11.13 3.15
N ASN A 295 1.30 -10.15 3.82
CA ASN A 295 1.98 -9.33 4.80
C ASN A 295 1.92 -9.95 6.20
N GLY A 296 3.09 -10.26 6.77
CA GLY A 296 3.21 -10.77 8.14
C GLY A 296 2.34 -12.00 8.41
N PRO A 297 2.44 -13.09 7.61
CA PRO A 297 1.74 -14.31 7.94
C PRO A 297 2.14 -14.73 9.36
N THR A 298 1.16 -15.03 10.21
CA THR A 298 1.44 -15.87 11.38
C THR A 298 2.17 -17.10 10.85
N LEU A 299 3.38 -17.33 11.37
CA LEU A 299 4.38 -18.31 10.89
C LEU A 299 3.83 -19.74 10.95
N GLU A 300 2.86 -20.08 10.09
CA GLU A 300 2.37 -21.45 9.92
C GLU A 300 3.36 -22.25 9.07
N ASN A 301 4.16 -21.58 8.22
CA ASN A 301 5.17 -22.22 7.38
C ASN A 301 6.44 -21.36 7.25
N GLU A 302 7.52 -21.75 7.93
CA GLU A 302 8.83 -21.07 7.86
C GLU A 302 9.45 -21.14 6.47
N ALA A 303 9.08 -22.13 5.63
CA ALA A 303 9.58 -22.25 4.26
C ALA A 303 9.17 -21.06 3.39
N TRP A 304 8.14 -20.30 3.77
CA TRP A 304 7.73 -19.08 3.07
C TRP A 304 8.70 -17.90 3.25
N LEU A 305 9.63 -17.99 4.19
CA LEU A 305 10.66 -16.98 4.45
C LEU A 305 12.02 -17.35 3.85
N GLY A 306 12.12 -18.50 3.19
CA GLY A 306 13.35 -18.93 2.53
C GLY A 306 13.62 -18.19 1.23
N ASP A 307 14.82 -18.39 0.68
CA ASP A 307 15.23 -17.81 -0.60
C ASP A 307 14.53 -18.47 -1.81
N ASP A 308 13.76 -19.53 -1.58
CA ASP A 308 12.98 -20.23 -2.61
C ASP A 308 11.58 -19.60 -2.77
N HIS A 309 11.48 -18.67 -3.71
CA HIS A 309 10.24 -17.96 -4.02
C HIS A 309 9.18 -18.83 -4.72
N GLU A 310 9.53 -20.02 -5.20
CA GLU A 310 8.56 -20.93 -5.85
C GLU A 310 7.63 -21.56 -4.81
N VAL A 311 8.12 -21.83 -3.60
CA VAL A 311 7.36 -22.48 -2.52
C VAL A 311 6.05 -21.74 -2.20
N VAL A 312 6.09 -20.42 -2.09
CA VAL A 312 4.90 -19.61 -1.77
C VAL A 312 3.96 -19.51 -2.97
N THR A 313 4.54 -19.39 -4.17
CA THR A 313 3.80 -19.32 -5.43
C THR A 313 3.04 -20.62 -5.69
N ASP A 314 3.67 -21.76 -5.47
CA ASP A 314 3.05 -23.08 -5.62
C ASP A 314 1.96 -23.33 -4.58
N ALA A 315 2.20 -22.94 -3.32
CA ALA A 315 1.17 -23.03 -2.28
C ALA A 315 -0.08 -22.21 -2.64
N PHE A 316 0.12 -21.03 -3.26
CA PHE A 316 -0.98 -20.19 -3.76
C PHE A 316 -1.77 -20.91 -4.86
N PHE A 317 -1.10 -21.42 -5.88
CA PHE A 317 -1.77 -22.10 -6.98
C PHE A 317 -2.47 -23.38 -6.52
N GLN A 318 -1.92 -24.13 -5.59
CA GLN A 318 -2.58 -25.31 -5.02
C GLN A 318 -3.89 -24.94 -4.29
N ALA A 319 -3.90 -23.85 -3.51
CA ALA A 319 -5.10 -23.39 -2.85
C ALA A 319 -6.14 -22.88 -3.85
N ILE A 320 -5.71 -22.13 -4.86
CA ILE A 320 -6.59 -21.65 -5.94
C ILE A 320 -7.16 -22.81 -6.75
N ASP A 321 -6.36 -23.80 -7.14
CA ASP A 321 -6.82 -24.93 -7.94
C ASP A 321 -7.91 -25.72 -7.21
N LYS A 322 -7.75 -25.89 -5.89
CA LYS A 322 -8.78 -26.46 -5.02
C LYS A 322 -10.06 -25.63 -5.09
N GLU A 323 -9.97 -24.33 -4.90
CA GLU A 323 -11.15 -23.45 -4.89
C GLU A 323 -11.81 -23.32 -6.27
N ILE A 324 -11.02 -23.38 -7.34
CA ILE A 324 -11.49 -23.44 -8.72
C ILE A 324 -12.30 -24.71 -8.96
N SER A 325 -11.84 -25.84 -8.42
CA SER A 325 -12.55 -27.12 -8.60
C SER A 325 -13.87 -27.15 -7.82
N GLU A 326 -13.90 -26.54 -6.63
CA GLU A 326 -15.04 -26.57 -5.71
C GLU A 326 -16.13 -25.57 -6.08
N THR A 327 -15.80 -24.45 -6.71
CA THR A 327 -16.75 -23.34 -6.94
C THR A 327 -17.16 -23.21 -8.41
N THR A 328 -18.46 -23.21 -8.69
CA THR A 328 -19.02 -23.15 -10.06
C THR A 328 -18.60 -21.88 -10.82
N GLU A 329 -18.61 -20.72 -10.17
CA GLU A 329 -18.19 -19.44 -10.77
C GLU A 329 -16.72 -19.44 -11.23
N PHE A 330 -15.84 -20.08 -10.47
CA PHE A 330 -14.44 -20.21 -10.85
C PHE A 330 -14.26 -21.12 -12.08
N ARG A 331 -15.04 -22.21 -12.19
CA ARG A 331 -14.97 -23.09 -13.37
C ARG A 331 -15.38 -22.35 -14.64
N GLU A 332 -16.43 -21.54 -14.58
CA GLU A 332 -16.87 -20.74 -15.72
C GLU A 332 -15.83 -19.67 -16.12
N LEU A 333 -15.23 -19.01 -15.12
CA LEU A 333 -14.15 -18.05 -15.32
C LEU A 333 -12.91 -18.68 -15.96
N ALA A 334 -12.46 -19.82 -15.43
CA ALA A 334 -11.31 -20.56 -15.93
C ALA A 334 -11.55 -21.10 -17.36
N GLN A 335 -12.76 -21.56 -17.67
CA GLN A 335 -13.12 -22.00 -19.02
C GLN A 335 -13.11 -20.84 -20.03
N LYS A 336 -13.59 -19.65 -19.64
CA LYS A 336 -13.50 -18.43 -20.46
C LYS A 336 -12.06 -17.96 -20.66
N ALA A 337 -11.23 -18.01 -19.63
CA ALA A 337 -9.82 -17.65 -19.74
C ALA A 337 -9.03 -18.63 -20.63
N ARG A 338 -9.35 -19.94 -20.60
CA ARG A 338 -8.71 -20.97 -21.45
C ARG A 338 -9.10 -20.85 -22.93
N THR A 339 -10.25 -20.29 -23.24
CA THR A 339 -10.68 -20.04 -24.62
C THR A 339 -10.03 -18.77 -25.21
N ILE A 340 -9.59 -17.85 -24.33
CA ILE A 340 -8.80 -16.66 -24.69
C ILE A 340 -7.31 -17.06 -24.61
N ASN A 341 -6.76 -17.65 -25.67
CA ASN A 341 -5.34 -18.00 -25.75
C ASN A 341 -4.43 -16.79 -25.43
N GLN A 342 -3.86 -16.74 -24.22
CA GLN A 342 -2.67 -15.96 -23.91
C GLN A 342 -1.68 -16.83 -23.13
N PRO A 343 -0.51 -17.15 -23.71
CA PRO A 343 0.54 -17.91 -23.04
C PRO A 343 1.42 -16.95 -22.24
N GLN A 344 0.99 -16.50 -21.05
CA GLN A 344 1.91 -15.91 -20.07
C GLN A 344 1.50 -16.26 -18.63
N ARG A 345 1.91 -17.45 -18.18
CA ARG A 345 2.08 -17.74 -16.75
C ARG A 345 3.42 -17.12 -16.32
N ARG A 346 3.39 -15.93 -15.72
CA ARG A 346 4.49 -15.40 -14.89
C ARG A 346 3.88 -14.65 -13.71
N GLY A 347 3.59 -15.39 -12.64
CA GLY A 347 3.29 -14.80 -11.34
C GLY A 347 4.61 -14.60 -10.59
N LEU A 348 4.87 -13.38 -10.12
CA LEU A 348 5.97 -13.09 -9.20
C LEU A 348 5.33 -12.70 -7.86
N MET A 349 5.45 -13.56 -6.85
CA MET A 349 5.04 -13.24 -5.49
C MET A 349 6.25 -12.72 -4.72
N LEU A 350 6.23 -11.44 -4.36
CA LEU A 350 7.31 -10.81 -3.59
C LEU A 350 7.10 -11.03 -2.10
N THR A 351 7.95 -11.86 -1.51
CA THR A 351 8.11 -11.99 -0.06
C THR A 351 9.13 -10.95 0.41
N TYR A 352 8.70 -9.97 1.21
CA TYR A 352 9.61 -9.06 1.90
C TYR A 352 9.85 -9.59 3.31
N SER A 353 11.11 -9.88 3.65
CA SER A 353 11.57 -10.37 4.95
C SER A 353 12.12 -9.26 5.86
#